data_AF-A7S1W7-F1
#
_entry.id   AF-A7S1W7-F1
#
_cell.length_a   1.000
_cell.length_b   1.000
_cell.length_c   1.000
_cell.angle_alpha   90.00
_cell.angle_beta   90.00
_cell.angle_gamma   90.00
#
_symmetry.space_group_name_H-M   'P 1'
#
loop_
_entity.id
_entity.type
_entity.pdbx_description
1 polymer ?
#
loop_
_entity_poly.entity_id
_entity_poly.type
_entity_poly.pdbx_seq_one_letter_code
_entity_poly.pdbx_strand_id
1 'polypeptide(L)'
;ALLYTKHVGVVVLIYALLYTNHVGVVVLIYALLYTNHVGAVVLIYALLYTNHVGAVVLIYALLYTNHVGVVVLIYALLYTNHVGVVVLIYALLYTNHVGVVVLIYALLYTNHVGVVVLIYALLYTNHVGVVVLIYALLYTNHVGVVVLIYALLYTNHVGAVVLISGKR
;
A
#
# COMPACT_ATOMS: atom_id res chain seq x y z
N ALA A 1 12.13 22.02 -13.66
CA ALA A 1 11.38 23.29 -13.42
C ALA A 1 10.84 23.34 -12.00
N LEU A 2 10.61 24.53 -11.43
CA LEU A 2 9.97 24.72 -10.11
C LEU A 2 8.65 25.47 -10.29
N LEU A 3 7.56 24.95 -9.71
CA LEU A 3 6.25 25.58 -9.73
C LEU A 3 5.67 25.70 -8.31
N TYR A 4 5.13 26.88 -7.99
CA TYR A 4 4.34 27.13 -6.79
C TYR A 4 2.95 27.61 -7.20
N THR A 5 1.90 26.94 -6.72
CA THR A 5 0.51 27.30 -7.05
C THR A 5 -0.44 26.79 -5.97
N LYS A 6 -1.57 27.45 -5.74
CA LYS A 6 -2.55 26.97 -4.76
C LYS A 6 -3.37 25.77 -5.27
N HIS A 7 -3.78 25.81 -6.53
CA HIS A 7 -4.65 24.81 -7.12
C HIS A 7 -4.19 24.48 -8.53
N VAL A 8 -4.26 23.20 -8.87
CA VAL A 8 -4.04 22.73 -10.23
C VAL A 8 -5.09 21.68 -10.57
N GLY A 9 -5.77 21.86 -11.71
CA GLY A 9 -6.71 20.86 -12.20
C GLY A 9 -5.96 19.60 -12.64
N VAL A 10 -5.14 19.74 -13.68
CA VAL A 10 -4.31 18.66 -14.24
C VAL A 10 -2.90 19.16 -14.46
N VAL A 11 -1.90 18.35 -14.11
CA VAL A 11 -0.50 18.67 -14.41
C VAL A 11 0.32 17.44 -14.76
N VAL A 12 1.21 17.61 -15.73
CA VAL A 12 2.25 16.63 -16.07
C VAL A 12 3.59 17.28 -15.79
N LEU A 13 4.42 16.61 -15.00
CA LEU A 13 5.72 17.10 -14.58
C LEU A 13 6.81 16.10 -14.97
N ILE A 14 7.80 16.60 -15.69
CA ILE A 14 8.98 15.85 -16.10
C ILE A 14 10.20 16.63 -15.61
N TYR A 15 11.09 16.00 -14.82
CA TYR A 15 12.27 16.65 -14.23
C TYR A 15 11.92 17.97 -13.51
N ALA A 16 10.93 17.91 -12.62
CA ALA A 16 10.38 19.09 -11.97
C ALA A 16 10.02 18.90 -10.50
N LEU A 17 9.89 20.04 -9.82
CA LEU A 17 9.46 20.17 -8.43
C LEU A 17 8.19 21.02 -8.39
N LEU A 18 7.15 20.54 -7.71
CA LEU A 18 5.89 21.26 -7.52
C LEU A 18 5.53 21.34 -6.03
N TYR A 19 5.15 22.55 -5.61
CA TYR A 19 4.50 22.83 -4.33
C TYR A 19 3.08 23.34 -4.59
N THR A 20 2.08 22.67 -4.01
CA THR A 20 0.69 23.11 -4.18
C THR A 20 -0.25 22.63 -3.08
N ASN A 21 -1.37 23.31 -2.85
CA ASN A 21 -2.32 22.84 -1.83
C ASN A 21 -3.19 21.70 -2.37
N HIS A 22 -3.70 21.83 -3.60
CA HIS A 22 -4.61 20.84 -4.18
C HIS A 22 -4.29 20.55 -5.64
N VAL A 23 -4.29 19.27 -5.99
CA VAL A 23 -4.22 18.81 -7.37
C VAL A 23 -5.38 17.87 -7.68
N GLY A 24 -6.06 18.09 -8.80
CA GLY A 24 -7.04 17.13 -9.31
C GLY A 24 -6.35 15.84 -9.77
N VAL A 25 -5.59 15.94 -10.88
CA VAL A 25 -4.85 14.83 -11.48
C VAL A 25 -3.40 15.22 -11.72
N VAL A 26 -2.46 14.34 -11.37
CA VAL A 26 -1.04 14.56 -11.67
C VAL A 26 -0.32 13.33 -12.19
N VAL A 27 0.55 13.55 -13.17
CA VAL A 27 1.55 12.57 -13.62
C VAL A 27 2.94 13.14 -13.34
N LEU A 28 3.74 12.40 -12.57
CA LEU A 28 5.11 12.75 -12.23
C LEU A 28 6.09 11.74 -12.84
N ILE A 29 7.07 12.24 -13.59
CA ILE A 29 8.16 11.44 -14.14
C ILE A 29 9.47 12.09 -13.73
N TYR A 30 10.32 11.38 -12.97
CA TYR A 30 11.55 11.94 -12.40
C TYR A 30 11.32 13.28 -11.69
N ALA A 31 10.28 13.34 -10.87
CA ALA A 31 9.78 14.58 -10.29
C ALA A 31 9.42 14.42 -8.81
N LEU A 32 9.33 15.55 -8.13
CA LEU A 32 9.00 15.66 -6.71
C LEU A 32 7.78 16.56 -6.51
N LEU A 33 6.82 16.10 -5.71
CA LEU A 33 5.61 16.85 -5.36
C LEU A 33 5.40 16.92 -3.86
N TYR A 34 5.14 18.14 -3.38
CA TYR A 34 4.63 18.42 -2.04
C TYR A 34 3.23 19.01 -2.15
N THR A 35 2.24 18.36 -1.52
CA THR A 35 0.86 18.84 -1.58
C THR A 35 -0.04 18.39 -0.45
N ASN A 36 -1.09 19.14 -0.11
CA ASN A 36 -2.01 18.70 0.94
C ASN A 36 -2.97 17.61 0.43
N HIS A 37 -3.50 17.78 -0.79
CA HIS A 37 -4.49 16.86 -1.35
C HIS A 37 -4.26 16.60 -2.83
N VAL A 38 -4.37 15.32 -3.20
CA VAL A 38 -4.43 14.89 -4.60
C VAL A 38 -5.66 14.04 -4.86
N GLY A 39 -6.38 14.32 -5.94
CA GLY A 39 -7.46 13.44 -6.40
C GLY A 39 -6.90 12.11 -6.90
N ALA A 40 -6.11 12.16 -7.99
CA ALA A 40 -5.46 11.01 -8.58
C ALA A 40 -4.01 11.31 -8.96
N VAL A 41 -3.13 10.32 -8.79
CA VAL A 41 -1.72 10.46 -9.15
C VAL A 41 -1.10 9.22 -9.77
N VAL A 42 -0.25 9.44 -10.76
CA VAL A 42 0.72 8.45 -11.28
C VAL A 42 2.13 8.95 -11.02
N LEU A 43 2.94 8.17 -10.32
CA LEU A 43 4.36 8.41 -10.07
C LEU A 43 5.21 7.38 -10.82
N ILE A 44 6.18 7.86 -11.59
CA ILE A 44 7.20 7.04 -12.27
C ILE A 44 8.57 7.59 -11.90
N TYR A 45 9.39 6.81 -11.21
CA TYR A 45 10.70 7.26 -10.69
C TYR A 45 10.59 8.60 -9.93
N ALA A 46 9.56 8.72 -9.10
CA ALA A 46 9.15 9.98 -8.50
C ALA A 46 8.88 9.84 -7.00
N LEU A 47 8.83 10.97 -6.32
CA LEU A 47 8.60 11.08 -4.89
C LEU A 47 7.42 12.04 -4.61
N LEU A 48 6.51 11.62 -3.75
CA LEU A 48 5.35 12.41 -3.33
C LEU A 48 5.25 12.46 -1.80
N TYR A 49 5.09 13.67 -1.29
CA TYR A 49 4.70 13.95 0.09
C TYR A 49 3.32 14.60 0.11
N THR A 50 2.36 13.98 0.80
CA THR A 50 1.01 14.53 0.85
C THR A 50 0.16 14.10 2.03
N ASN A 51 -0.79 14.91 2.47
CA ASN A 51 -1.67 14.51 3.57
C ASN A 51 -2.71 13.48 3.10
N HIS A 52 -3.32 13.69 1.93
CA HIS A 52 -4.39 12.84 1.43
C HIS A 52 -4.28 12.59 -0.07
N VAL A 53 -4.49 11.34 -0.47
CA VAL A 53 -4.71 10.99 -1.87
C VAL A 53 -5.96 10.14 -2.06
N GLY A 54 -6.74 10.44 -3.10
CA GLY A 54 -7.84 9.57 -3.52
C GLY A 54 -7.32 8.27 -4.11
N ALA A 55 -6.64 8.35 -5.25
CA ALA A 55 -6.10 7.20 -5.97
C ALA A 55 -4.63 7.39 -6.38
N VAL A 56 -3.85 6.33 -6.28
CA VAL A 56 -2.41 6.36 -6.50
C VAL A 56 -1.95 5.14 -7.31
N VAL A 57 -1.10 5.40 -8.31
CA VAL A 57 -0.24 4.37 -8.94
C VAL A 57 1.22 4.77 -8.79
N LEU A 58 2.03 3.91 -8.18
CA LEU A 58 3.48 4.06 -8.04
C LEU A 58 4.23 3.01 -8.85
N ILE A 59 5.18 3.46 -9.66
CA ILE A 59 6.10 2.61 -10.40
C ILE A 59 7.53 3.09 -10.12
N TYR A 60 8.35 2.25 -9.50
CA TYR A 60 9.71 2.61 -9.06
C TYR A 60 9.75 3.92 -8.26
N ALA A 61 8.79 4.07 -7.35
CA ALA A 61 8.49 5.34 -6.73
C ALA A 61 8.28 5.21 -5.22
N LEU A 62 8.28 6.37 -4.55
CA LEU A 62 8.14 6.47 -3.11
C LEU A 62 7.03 7.47 -2.75
N LEU A 63 6.16 7.09 -1.82
CA LEU A 63 5.07 7.92 -1.32
C LEU A 63 5.09 7.96 0.21
N TYR A 64 5.00 9.17 0.75
CA TYR A 64 4.73 9.46 2.15
C TYR A 64 3.39 10.17 2.28
N THR A 65 2.46 9.60 3.04
CA THR A 65 1.14 10.20 3.18
C THR A 65 0.35 9.80 4.42
N ASN A 66 -0.53 10.65 4.93
CA ASN A 66 -1.35 10.26 6.08
C ASN A 66 -2.47 9.29 5.67
N HIS A 67 -3.16 9.57 4.56
CA HIS A 67 -4.29 8.77 4.13
C HIS A 67 -4.30 8.55 2.62
N VAL A 68 -4.60 7.31 2.22
CA VAL A 68 -4.93 7.00 0.83
C VAL A 68 -6.23 6.21 0.71
N GLY A 69 -7.05 6.55 -0.28
CA GLY A 69 -8.20 5.72 -0.65
C GLY A 69 -7.75 4.41 -1.29
N VAL A 70 -7.17 4.50 -2.49
CA VAL A 70 -6.76 3.35 -3.30
C VAL A 70 -5.31 3.49 -3.75
N VAL A 71 -4.55 2.40 -3.64
CA VAL A 71 -3.14 2.36 -4.02
C VAL A 71 -2.81 1.12 -4.85
N VAL A 72 -2.03 1.33 -5.91
CA VAL A 72 -1.29 0.28 -6.61
C VAL A 72 0.21 0.59 -6.57
N LEU A 73 1.02 -0.33 -6.02
CA LEU A 73 2.48 -0.24 -5.96
C LEU A 73 3.12 -1.32 -6.84
N ILE A 74 4.04 -0.90 -7.70
CA ILE A 74 4.88 -1.79 -8.51
C ILE A 74 6.34 -1.38 -8.31
N TYR A 75 7.15 -2.28 -7.76
CA TYR A 75 8.56 -2.01 -7.41
C TYR A 75 8.72 -0.72 -6.60
N ALA A 76 7.84 -0.53 -5.63
CA ALA A 76 7.65 0.76 -4.97
C ALA A 76 7.55 0.61 -3.45
N LEU A 77 7.66 1.75 -2.77
CA LEU A 77 7.62 1.85 -1.32
C LEU A 77 6.59 2.90 -0.88
N LEU A 78 5.77 2.55 0.10
CA LEU A 78 4.76 3.44 0.68
C LEU A 78 4.88 3.46 2.20
N TYR A 79 4.88 4.67 2.76
CA TYR A 79 4.71 4.95 4.17
C TYR A 79 3.42 5.73 4.39
N THR A 80 2.52 5.19 5.22
CA THR A 80 1.25 5.86 5.49
C THR A 80 0.65 5.55 6.85
N ASN A 81 -0.36 6.30 7.30
CA ASN A 81 -1.08 5.95 8.52
C ASN A 81 -2.28 5.06 8.19
N HIS A 82 -3.02 5.37 7.13
CA HIS A 82 -4.25 4.66 6.78
C HIS A 82 -4.37 4.47 5.27
N VAL A 83 -4.77 3.26 4.87
CA VAL A 83 -5.18 2.99 3.49
C VAL A 83 -6.51 2.26 3.44
N GLY A 84 -7.37 2.63 2.50
CA GLY A 84 -8.58 1.88 2.18
C GLY A 84 -8.23 0.56 1.51
N VAL A 85 -7.73 0.62 0.28
CA VAL A 85 -7.44 -0.54 -0.57
C VAL A 85 -6.03 -0.45 -1.13
N VAL A 86 -5.32 -1.58 -1.09
CA VAL A 86 -3.94 -1.67 -1.55
C VAL A 86 -3.71 -2.91 -2.42
N VAL A 87 -2.99 -2.72 -3.53
CA VAL A 87 -2.34 -3.79 -4.29
C VAL A 87 -0.83 -3.55 -4.32
N LEU A 88 -0.05 -4.52 -3.85
CA LEU A 88 1.42 -4.50 -3.88
C LEU A 88 1.96 -5.61 -4.79
N ILE A 89 2.85 -5.22 -5.70
CA ILE A 89 3.58 -6.14 -6.58
C ILE A 89 5.07 -5.82 -6.47
N TYR A 90 5.87 -6.76 -5.98
CA TYR A 90 7.31 -6.56 -5.73
C TYR A 90 7.59 -5.29 -4.92
N ALA A 91 6.79 -5.06 -3.88
CA ALA A 91 6.71 -3.79 -3.20
C ALA A 91 6.70 -3.93 -1.68
N LEU A 92 6.92 -2.80 -1.00
CA LEU A 92 6.99 -2.70 0.44
C LEU A 92 6.02 -1.63 0.96
N LEU A 93 5.26 -1.95 2.00
CA LEU A 93 4.34 -1.03 2.66
C LEU A 93 4.55 -1.03 4.17
N TYR A 94 4.62 0.16 4.75
CA TYR A 94 4.54 0.44 6.17
C TYR A 94 3.30 1.26 6.45
N THR A 95 2.40 0.77 7.31
CA THR A 95 1.16 1.48 7.64
C THR A 95 0.57 1.15 8.99
N ASN A 96 -0.14 2.07 9.64
CA ASN A 96 -0.82 1.72 10.89
C ASN A 96 -2.08 0.87 10.62
N HIS A 97 -2.87 1.23 9.62
CA HIS A 97 -4.12 0.54 9.31
C HIS A 97 -4.34 0.35 7.82
N VAL A 98 -4.89 -0.81 7.45
CA VAL A 98 -5.42 -1.04 6.10
C VAL A 98 -6.77 -1.73 6.13
N GLY A 99 -7.68 -1.30 5.26
CA GLY A 99 -8.94 -2.00 5.03
C GLY A 99 -8.72 -3.32 4.30
N VAL A 100 -8.33 -3.24 3.03
CA VAL A 100 -8.16 -4.40 2.14
C VAL A 100 -6.80 -4.35 1.47
N VAL A 101 -6.14 -5.51 1.41
CA VAL A 101 -4.81 -5.64 0.84
C VAL A 101 -4.66 -6.89 -0.01
N VAL A 102 -3.99 -6.75 -1.15
CA VAL A 102 -3.43 -7.86 -1.94
C VAL A 102 -1.93 -7.68 -2.07
N LEU A 103 -1.16 -8.68 -1.65
CA LEU A 103 0.31 -8.74 -1.76
C LEU A 103 0.73 -9.85 -2.71
N ILE A 104 1.58 -9.51 -3.68
CA ILE A 104 2.23 -10.46 -4.58
C ILE A 104 3.73 -10.20 -4.57
N TYR A 105 4.52 -11.18 -4.13
CA TYR A 105 5.98 -11.04 -3.97
C TYR A 105 6.37 -9.79 -3.16
N ALA A 106 5.63 -9.53 -2.08
CA ALA A 106 5.65 -8.25 -1.39
C ALA A 106 5.73 -8.42 0.12
N LEU A 107 6.07 -7.33 0.79
CA LEU A 107 6.23 -7.25 2.24
C LEU A 107 5.36 -6.14 2.81
N LEU A 108 4.64 -6.44 3.88
CA LEU A 108 3.80 -5.48 4.62
C LEU A 108 4.11 -5.53 6.11
N TYR A 109 4.30 -4.34 6.68
CA TYR A 109 4.34 -4.09 8.12
C TYR A 109 3.17 -3.21 8.52
N THR A 110 2.32 -3.68 9.44
CA THR A 110 1.16 -2.90 9.87
C THR A 110 0.59 -3.25 11.23
N ASN A 111 -0.04 -2.30 11.93
CA ASN A 111 -0.69 -2.64 13.20
C ASN A 111 -1.98 -3.42 12.99
N HIS A 112 -2.82 -3.02 12.02
CA HIS A 112 -4.12 -3.64 11.80
C HIS A 112 -4.49 -3.78 10.32
N VAL A 113 -5.03 -4.95 9.96
CA VAL A 113 -5.61 -5.19 8.64
C VAL A 113 -7.01 -5.78 8.75
N GLY A 114 -7.95 -5.27 7.96
CA GLY A 114 -9.28 -5.87 7.82
C GLY A 114 -9.20 -7.21 7.06
N VAL A 115 -8.89 -7.14 5.77
CA VAL A 115 -8.81 -8.29 4.86
C VAL A 115 -7.49 -8.27 4.12
N VAL A 116 -6.83 -9.43 4.03
CA VAL A 116 -5.56 -9.55 3.31
C VAL A 116 -5.48 -10.84 2.51
N VAL A 117 -4.94 -10.74 1.30
CA VAL A 117 -4.55 -11.88 0.46
C VAL A 117 -3.05 -11.80 0.21
N LEU A 118 -2.32 -12.86 0.57
CA LEU A 118 -0.88 -12.98 0.38
C LEU A 118 -0.56 -14.09 -0.61
N ILE A 119 0.24 -13.77 -1.62
CA ILE A 119 0.77 -14.71 -2.60
C ILE A 119 2.29 -14.53 -2.68
N TYR A 120 3.04 -15.56 -2.29
CA TYR A 120 4.52 -15.48 -2.20
C TYR A 120 4.99 -14.26 -1.40
N ALA A 121 4.31 -13.96 -0.31
CA ALA A 121 4.43 -12.69 0.40
C ALA A 121 4.61 -12.88 1.90
N LEU A 122 5.03 -11.80 2.56
CA LEU A 122 5.29 -11.75 3.98
C LEU A 122 4.52 -10.60 4.64
N LEU A 123 3.83 -10.90 5.75
CA LEU A 123 3.10 -9.91 6.55
C LEU A 123 3.54 -9.99 8.02
N TYR A 124 3.87 -8.83 8.58
CA TYR A 124 4.03 -8.62 10.02
C TYR A 124 2.93 -7.69 10.52
N THR A 125 2.16 -8.13 11.51
CA THR A 125 1.09 -7.31 12.05
C THR A 125 0.71 -7.61 13.49
N ASN A 126 -0.05 -6.74 14.15
CA ASN A 126 -0.60 -7.05 15.47
C ASN A 126 -1.95 -7.76 15.35
N HIS A 127 -2.81 -7.32 14.41
CA HIS A 127 -4.17 -7.86 14.27
C HIS A 127 -4.59 -7.96 12.81
N VAL A 128 -5.20 -9.09 12.46
CA VAL A 128 -5.88 -9.28 11.16
C VAL A 128 -7.29 -9.81 11.34
N GLY A 129 -8.25 -9.25 10.62
CA GLY A 129 -9.60 -9.79 10.55
C GLY A 129 -9.64 -11.10 9.78
N VAL A 130 -9.42 -11.03 8.48
CA VAL A 130 -9.45 -12.18 7.55
C VAL A 130 -8.18 -12.23 6.73
N VAL A 131 -7.56 -13.41 6.63
CA VAL A 131 -6.35 -13.62 5.84
C VAL A 131 -6.45 -14.88 4.99
N VAL A 132 -6.01 -14.76 3.73
CA VAL A 132 -5.73 -15.89 2.84
C VAL A 132 -4.25 -15.89 2.52
N LEU A 133 -3.57 -17.00 2.79
CA LEU A 133 -2.14 -17.16 2.51
C LEU A 133 -1.94 -18.27 1.48
N ILE A 134 -1.18 -17.95 0.42
CA ILE A 134 -0.77 -18.88 -0.61
C ILE A 134 0.75 -18.79 -0.77
N TYR A 135 1.47 -19.87 -0.40
CA TYR A 135 2.93 -19.88 -0.37
C TYR A 135 3.52 -18.68 0.39
N ALA A 136 2.88 -18.32 1.50
CA ALA A 136 3.13 -17.07 2.19
C ALA A 136 3.37 -17.29 3.69
N LEU A 137 3.83 -16.23 4.33
CA LEU A 137 4.21 -16.22 5.74
C LEU A 137 3.54 -15.05 6.47
N LEU A 138 2.90 -15.34 7.60
CA LEU A 138 2.28 -14.36 8.48
C LEU A 138 2.82 -14.46 9.91
N TYR A 139 3.24 -13.33 10.44
CA TYR A 139 3.49 -13.12 11.87
C TYR A 139 2.44 -12.15 12.41
N THR A 140 1.61 -12.62 13.36
CA THR A 140 0.58 -11.77 13.98
C THR A 140 0.30 -12.11 15.44
N ASN A 141 0.01 -11.11 16.28
CA ASN A 141 -0.46 -11.41 17.64
C ASN A 141 -1.85 -12.05 17.62
N HIS A 142 -2.75 -11.56 16.77
CA HIS A 142 -4.12 -12.06 16.66
C HIS A 142 -4.59 -12.15 15.21
N VAL A 143 -5.35 -13.20 14.91
CA VAL A 143 -6.07 -13.33 13.64
C VAL A 143 -7.47 -13.87 13.85
N GLY A 144 -8.47 -13.26 13.19
CA GLY A 144 -9.85 -13.74 13.22
C GLY A 144 -10.01 -15.04 12.44
N VAL A 145 -9.94 -14.96 11.12
CA VAL A 145 -10.08 -16.10 10.21
C VAL A 145 -8.86 -16.21 9.31
N VAL A 146 -8.31 -17.42 9.20
CA VAL A 146 -7.17 -17.72 8.33
C VAL A 146 -7.44 -18.90 7.41
N VAL A 147 -7.12 -18.73 6.13
CA VAL A 147 -7.05 -19.81 5.14
C VAL A 147 -5.59 -19.98 4.72
N LEU A 148 -5.08 -21.21 4.82
CA LEU A 148 -3.68 -21.55 4.57
C LEU A 148 -3.56 -22.54 3.41
N ILE A 149 -2.83 -22.14 2.37
CA ILE A 149 -2.46 -22.97 1.22
C ILE A 149 -0.93 -22.98 1.12
N TYR A 150 -0.29 -24.08 1.52
CA TYR A 150 1.18 -24.21 1.57
C TYR A 150 1.88 -23.02 2.25
N ALA A 151 1.35 -22.60 3.40
CA ALA A 151 1.73 -21.35 4.06
C ALA A 151 2.05 -21.57 5.55
N LEU A 152 2.77 -20.62 6.14
CA LEU A 152 3.11 -20.62 7.56
C LEU A 152 2.43 -19.46 8.29
N LEU A 153 1.92 -19.76 9.48
CA LEU A 153 1.31 -18.80 10.40
C LEU A 153 1.98 -18.91 11.77
N TYR A 154 2.48 -17.78 12.26
CA TYR A 154 2.98 -17.60 13.61
C TYR A 154 2.04 -16.64 14.34
N THR A 155 1.28 -17.15 15.32
CA THR A 155 0.35 -16.32 16.08
C THR A 155 0.13 -16.76 17.53
N ASN A 156 -0.19 -15.79 18.39
CA ASN A 156 -0.59 -16.07 19.77
C ASN A 156 -2.05 -16.53 19.83
N HIS A 157 -2.92 -15.97 18.97
CA HIS A 157 -4.35 -16.26 18.98
C HIS A 157 -4.95 -16.33 17.57
N VAL A 158 -5.73 -17.37 17.34
CA VAL A 158 -6.51 -17.54 16.11
C VAL A 158 -7.96 -17.89 16.44
N GLY A 159 -8.91 -17.23 15.76
CA GLY A 159 -10.33 -17.53 15.87
C GLY A 159 -10.71 -18.81 15.11
N ALA A 160 -10.40 -18.87 13.81
CA ALA A 160 -10.70 -20.02 12.97
C ALA A 160 -9.59 -20.24 11.92
N VAL A 161 -9.28 -21.53 11.68
CA VAL A 161 -8.25 -21.96 10.72
C VAL A 161 -8.86 -22.92 9.69
N VAL A 162 -8.60 -22.65 8.41
CA VAL A 162 -8.83 -23.58 7.30
C VAL A 162 -7.49 -23.95 6.69
N LEU A 163 -7.15 -25.25 6.73
CA LEU A 163 -5.95 -25.80 6.11
C LEU A 163 -6.33 -26.49 4.79
N ILE A 164 -5.72 -26.03 3.69
CA ILE A 164 -5.87 -26.66 2.39
C ILE A 164 -4.54 -27.35 2.06
N SER A 165 -4.48 -28.66 2.35
CA SER A 165 -3.39 -29.52 1.90
C SER A 165 -3.80 -30.18 0.58
N GLY A 166 -2.97 -30.03 -0.45
CA GLY A 166 -3.14 -30.83 -1.67
C GLY A 166 -2.95 -32.30 -1.32
N LYS A 167 -3.93 -33.15 -1.67
CA LYS A 167 -3.72 -34.60 -1.69
C LYS A 167 -2.56 -34.88 -2.64
N ARG A 168 -1.49 -35.48 -2.12
CA ARG A 168 -0.58 -36.26 -2.96
C ARG A 168 -1.23 -37.61 -3.21
#